data_AF-I9KP87-F1
#
_entry.id   AF-I9KP87-F1
#
_cell.length_a   1.000
_cell.length_b   1.000
_cell.length_c   1.000
_cell.angle_alpha   90.00
_cell.angle_beta   90.00
_cell.angle_gamma   90.00
#
_symmetry.space_group_name_H-M   'P 1'
#
loop_
_entity.id
_entity.type
_entity.pdbx_description
1 polymer ?
#
loop_
_entity_poly.entity_id
_entity_poly.type
_entity_poly.pdbx_seq_one_letter_code
_entity_poly.pdbx_strand_id
1 'polypeptide(L)'
;MLVSTDTVDPAVFAAGTGWSIKPQGACKGEHCVPLPAEARDAAGDVVVEVVAGRLGMPLVVDAEHGLTAVGPEAAVTGRMLSTAEAPELTLPTFDGATFQLARLRGTKVLLVAWASWCGCAHDLPLWAELRERLRGSNLEIVTVAMDVAGPEAGRQFVERAAPRHPAAIDAEHSLGRLFGVVNVPSGVWIDEAGMIVRPAEPAFPGRVVIFDELRRADLEREAAASAGTLDRMREVLRSDEGLSDSTVSLVEMTRIIADNAEPELYLRMLLDWAEKGSASEYVLAPDQVVERSAPRPPDVATAAAHFELGQHLERHGHHLAAVGHWRRAHELQPLNWTYKRQAWRFEYGPDGQPDRYDGSMEHDLRAVGPENYYPRLRP
;
A
#
# COMPACT_ATOMS: atom_id res chain seq x y z
N MET A 1 13.09 -7.01 7.12
CA MET A 1 14.05 -7.96 6.50
C MET A 1 13.96 -9.30 7.22
N LEU A 2 14.16 -10.40 6.52
CA LEU A 2 14.16 -11.74 7.11
C LEU A 2 15.59 -12.27 7.24
N VAL A 3 15.88 -12.92 8.37
CA VAL A 3 17.17 -13.56 8.67
C VAL A 3 16.93 -14.96 9.24
N SER A 4 17.84 -15.88 8.96
CA SER A 4 17.85 -17.25 9.52
C SER A 4 19.05 -17.51 10.44
N THR A 5 19.84 -16.46 10.69
CA THR A 5 21.07 -16.47 11.49
C THR A 5 21.12 -15.25 12.39
N ASP A 6 21.88 -15.34 13.48
CA ASP A 6 22.02 -14.24 14.45
C ASP A 6 22.91 -13.10 13.93
N THR A 7 23.73 -13.38 12.91
CA THR A 7 24.58 -12.40 12.22
C THR A 7 24.27 -12.33 10.74
N VAL A 8 24.52 -11.16 10.13
CA VAL A 8 24.33 -10.92 8.70
C VAL A 8 25.39 -10.00 8.13
N ASP A 9 25.72 -10.19 6.86
CA ASP A 9 26.61 -9.29 6.13
C ASP A 9 26.09 -7.82 6.21
N PRO A 10 26.96 -6.83 6.48
CA PRO A 10 26.54 -5.43 6.62
C PRO A 10 25.81 -4.84 5.40
N ALA A 11 26.13 -5.28 4.18
CA ALA A 11 25.45 -4.86 2.97
C ALA A 11 24.05 -5.47 2.87
N VAL A 12 23.88 -6.72 3.31
CA VAL A 12 22.55 -7.37 3.41
C VAL A 12 21.68 -6.65 4.44
N PHE A 13 22.24 -6.30 5.61
CA PHE A 13 21.54 -5.49 6.62
C PHE A 13 21.13 -4.13 6.07
N ALA A 14 22.04 -3.45 5.37
CA ALA A 14 21.77 -2.15 4.76
C ALA A 14 20.70 -2.22 3.67
N ALA A 15 20.74 -3.23 2.80
CA ALA A 15 19.72 -3.44 1.78
C ALA A 15 18.35 -3.77 2.40
N GLY A 16 18.32 -4.55 3.48
CA GLY A 16 17.09 -4.97 4.15
C GLY A 16 16.40 -3.88 4.98
N THR A 17 17.17 -2.97 5.60
CA THR A 17 16.67 -1.98 6.57
C THR A 17 16.82 -0.53 6.13
N GLY A 18 17.68 -0.26 5.15
CA GLY A 18 18.14 1.09 4.79
C GLY A 18 19.21 1.66 5.72
N TRP A 19 19.67 0.91 6.73
CA TRP A 19 20.69 1.35 7.69
C TRP A 19 22.08 0.83 7.30
N SER A 20 22.96 1.74 6.91
CA SER A 20 24.35 1.41 6.59
C SER A 20 25.21 1.39 7.85
N ILE A 21 26.02 0.35 8.03
CA ILE A 21 26.94 0.26 9.17
C ILE A 21 28.26 0.96 8.83
N LYS A 22 28.52 2.10 9.46
CA LYS A 22 29.71 2.95 9.29
C LYS A 22 30.56 2.97 10.57
N PRO A 23 31.82 3.47 10.55
CA PRO A 23 32.66 3.54 11.74
C PRO A 23 32.02 4.30 12.92
N GLN A 24 31.21 5.32 12.64
CA GLN A 24 30.49 6.10 13.65
C GLN A 24 29.20 5.46 14.17
N GLY A 25 28.77 4.32 13.61
CA GLY A 25 27.53 3.62 13.99
C GLY A 25 26.66 3.21 12.80
N ALA A 26 25.41 2.86 13.08
CA ALA A 26 24.40 2.60 12.05
C ALA A 26 23.83 3.94 11.55
N CYS A 27 23.83 4.17 10.25
CA CYS A 27 23.41 5.44 9.66
C CYS A 27 22.34 5.27 8.58
N LYS A 28 21.37 6.20 8.55
CA LYS A 28 20.34 6.34 7.52
C LYS A 28 20.14 7.81 7.19
N GLY A 29 20.54 8.22 5.99
CA GLY A 29 20.74 9.64 5.66
C GLY A 29 21.77 10.29 6.59
N GLU A 30 21.42 11.45 7.14
CA GLU A 30 22.24 12.21 8.09
C GLU A 30 22.16 11.68 9.54
N HIS A 31 21.22 10.76 9.82
CA HIS A 31 21.03 10.22 11.17
C HIS A 31 21.94 9.02 11.39
N CYS A 32 22.80 9.10 12.40
CA CYS A 32 23.65 8.00 12.85
C CYS A 32 23.40 7.67 14.32
N VAL A 33 23.19 6.39 14.62
CA VAL A 33 23.07 5.86 15.97
C VAL A 33 24.36 5.14 16.34
N PRO A 34 25.10 5.60 17.37
CA PRO A 34 26.31 4.91 17.82
C PRO A 34 26.01 3.47 18.25
N LEU A 35 26.84 2.55 17.75
CA LEU A 35 26.76 1.13 18.04
C LEU A 35 27.84 0.72 19.06
N PRO A 36 27.53 -0.23 19.96
CA PRO A 36 28.52 -0.79 20.87
C PRO A 36 29.48 -1.74 20.13
N ALA A 37 30.55 -2.19 20.79
CA ALA A 37 31.57 -3.04 20.17
C ALA A 37 30.99 -4.41 19.74
N GLU A 38 30.01 -4.92 20.48
CA GLU A 38 29.33 -6.19 20.26
C GLU A 38 28.34 -6.15 19.09
N ALA A 39 28.16 -4.99 18.44
CA ALA A 39 27.31 -4.86 17.27
C ALA A 39 27.88 -5.59 16.03
N ARG A 40 29.16 -5.95 16.06
CA ARG A 40 29.81 -6.76 15.06
C ARG A 40 30.50 -7.96 15.70
N ASP A 41 30.43 -9.10 15.03
CA ASP A 41 31.19 -10.28 15.45
C ASP A 41 32.66 -10.20 14.99
N ALA A 42 33.41 -11.29 15.23
CA ALA A 42 34.82 -11.36 14.84
C ALA A 42 35.05 -11.35 13.32
N ALA A 43 34.05 -11.74 12.51
CA ALA A 43 34.10 -11.67 11.05
C ALA A 43 33.75 -10.28 10.51
N GLY A 44 33.20 -9.41 11.37
CA GLY A 44 32.73 -8.08 11.02
C GLY A 44 31.26 -8.06 10.59
N ASP A 45 30.56 -9.18 10.71
CA ASP A 45 29.14 -9.29 10.40
C ASP A 45 28.30 -8.63 11.50
N VAL A 46 27.13 -8.14 11.11
CA VAL A 46 26.21 -7.42 11.99
C VAL A 46 25.53 -8.42 12.92
N VAL A 47 25.69 -8.25 14.23
CA VAL A 47 24.91 -8.99 15.24
C VAL A 47 23.51 -8.41 15.29
N VAL A 48 22.53 -9.12 14.73
CA VAL A 48 21.18 -8.61 14.44
C VAL A 48 20.49 -8.15 15.71
N GLU A 49 20.54 -8.93 16.79
CA GLU A 49 19.90 -8.60 18.08
C GLU A 49 20.42 -7.28 18.65
N VAL A 50 21.74 -7.10 18.65
CA VAL A 50 22.39 -5.91 19.21
C VAL A 50 22.03 -4.66 18.41
N VAL A 51 22.13 -4.73 17.08
CA VAL A 51 21.84 -3.57 16.22
C VAL A 51 20.35 -3.27 16.17
N ALA A 52 19.49 -4.28 16.06
CA ALA A 52 18.04 -4.10 16.07
C ALA A 52 17.56 -3.48 17.40
N GLY A 53 18.05 -4.00 18.54
CA GLY A 53 17.76 -3.44 19.86
C GLY A 53 18.21 -1.97 19.98
N ARG A 54 19.39 -1.64 19.43
CA ARG A 54 19.90 -0.27 19.46
C ARG A 54 19.10 0.70 18.59
N LEU A 55 18.55 0.23 17.48
CA LEU A 55 17.71 1.01 16.55
C LEU A 55 16.21 0.99 16.93
N GLY A 56 15.82 0.22 17.94
CA GLY A 56 14.41 0.02 18.29
C GLY A 56 13.62 -0.66 17.17
N MET A 57 14.26 -1.62 16.49
CA MET A 57 13.63 -2.49 15.51
C MET A 57 13.12 -3.75 16.21
N PRO A 58 11.82 -4.09 16.08
CA PRO A 58 11.30 -5.30 16.69
C PRO A 58 11.83 -6.54 15.97
N LEU A 59 12.13 -7.58 16.75
CA LEU A 59 12.44 -8.91 16.25
C LEU A 59 11.24 -9.82 16.48
N VAL A 60 10.69 -10.36 15.40
CA VAL A 60 9.61 -11.36 15.46
C VAL A 60 10.19 -12.68 15.00
N VAL A 61 10.11 -13.70 15.85
CA VAL A 61 10.71 -15.02 15.61
C VAL A 61 9.61 -16.01 15.25
N ASP A 62 9.78 -16.70 14.13
CA ASP A 62 9.10 -17.96 13.81
C ASP A 62 10.08 -19.12 14.11
N ALA A 63 9.93 -19.72 15.29
CA ALA A 63 10.83 -20.76 15.77
C ALA A 63 10.64 -22.09 15.02
N GLU A 64 9.46 -22.34 14.47
CA GLU A 64 9.16 -23.57 13.73
C GLU A 64 9.95 -23.63 12.42
N HIS A 65 10.13 -22.49 11.77
CA HIS A 65 10.83 -22.37 10.48
C HIS A 65 12.25 -21.79 10.61
N GLY A 66 12.68 -21.44 11.83
CA GLY A 66 14.01 -20.89 12.08
C GLY A 66 14.22 -19.51 11.43
N LEU A 67 13.17 -18.68 11.40
CA LEU A 67 13.17 -17.37 10.77
C LEU A 67 12.99 -16.27 11.80
N THR A 68 13.66 -15.14 11.59
CA THR A 68 13.43 -13.90 12.33
C THR A 68 13.16 -12.76 11.36
N ALA A 69 12.04 -12.07 11.53
CA ALA A 69 11.81 -10.77 10.90
C ALA A 69 12.37 -9.65 11.78
N VAL A 70 13.24 -8.85 11.17
CA VAL A 70 13.64 -7.55 11.67
C VAL A 70 12.68 -6.51 11.10
N GLY A 71 11.80 -5.99 11.96
CA GLY A 71 10.87 -4.92 11.62
C GLY A 71 11.55 -3.56 11.46
N PRO A 72 10.85 -2.57 10.90
CA PRO A 72 11.40 -1.22 10.73
C PRO A 72 11.63 -0.53 12.08
N GLU A 73 12.51 0.47 12.12
CA GLU A 73 12.75 1.25 13.34
C GLU A 73 11.49 2.01 13.78
N ALA A 74 11.09 1.85 15.04
CA ALA A 74 9.98 2.61 15.63
C ALA A 74 10.48 3.86 16.39
N ALA A 75 11.64 3.77 17.03
CA ALA A 75 12.06 4.72 18.04
C ALA A 75 12.84 5.93 17.51
N VAL A 76 13.42 5.86 16.30
CA VAL A 76 14.36 6.89 15.83
C VAL A 76 13.64 8.12 15.26
N THR A 77 12.63 7.93 14.41
CA THR A 77 11.87 9.05 13.82
C THR A 77 10.39 9.05 14.21
N GLY A 78 9.87 7.94 14.75
CA GLY A 78 8.44 7.77 15.07
C GLY A 78 7.51 7.83 13.85
N ARG A 79 8.07 7.81 12.63
CA ARG A 79 7.39 8.05 11.36
C ARG A 79 7.77 6.99 10.33
N MET A 80 6.89 6.75 9.35
CA MET A 80 7.14 5.79 8.28
C MET A 80 8.33 6.19 7.41
N LEU A 81 8.43 7.49 7.09
CA LEU A 81 9.58 8.05 6.41
C LEU A 81 10.49 8.72 7.43
N SER A 82 11.78 8.44 7.38
CA SER A 82 12.79 9.13 8.20
C SER A 82 13.40 10.34 7.49
N THR A 83 13.31 10.37 6.15
CA THR A 83 13.68 11.50 5.29
C THR A 83 12.70 11.56 4.12
N ALA A 84 12.72 12.64 3.34
CA ALA A 84 11.99 12.70 2.08
C ALA A 84 12.74 12.04 0.92
N GLU A 85 13.96 11.54 1.10
CA GLU A 85 14.65 10.82 0.04
C GLU A 85 13.92 9.50 -0.23
N ALA A 86 13.55 9.27 -1.49
CA ALA A 86 12.86 8.04 -1.86
C ALA A 86 13.78 6.83 -1.61
N PRO A 87 13.35 5.84 -0.80
CA PRO A 87 14.10 4.60 -0.64
C PRO A 87 14.29 3.91 -1.99
N GLU A 88 15.43 3.24 -2.19
CA GLU A 88 15.62 2.47 -3.41
C GLU A 88 14.59 1.34 -3.48
N LEU A 89 13.99 1.20 -4.67
CA LEU A 89 13.01 0.16 -4.95
C LEU A 89 13.43 -0.56 -6.23
N THR A 90 13.74 -1.83 -6.08
CA THR A 90 14.01 -2.75 -7.19
C THR A 90 12.97 -3.86 -7.16
N LEU A 91 12.25 -4.02 -8.27
CA LEU A 91 11.17 -5.01 -8.39
C LEU A 91 11.22 -5.69 -9.77
N PRO A 92 10.87 -6.98 -9.87
CA PRO A 92 10.59 -7.59 -11.16
C PRO A 92 9.35 -6.95 -11.81
N THR A 93 9.30 -6.96 -13.13
CA THR A 93 8.13 -6.51 -13.91
C THR A 93 7.39 -7.67 -14.54
N PHE A 94 6.13 -7.46 -14.93
CA PHE A 94 5.26 -8.49 -15.51
C PHE A 94 5.77 -9.06 -16.85
N ASP A 95 6.62 -8.31 -17.55
CA ASP A 95 7.30 -8.70 -18.78
C ASP A 95 8.66 -9.40 -18.53
N GLY A 96 9.02 -9.63 -17.26
CA GLY A 96 10.25 -10.31 -16.87
C GLY A 96 11.49 -9.42 -16.78
N ALA A 97 11.37 -8.11 -17.02
CA ALA A 97 12.45 -7.17 -16.77
C ALA A 97 12.59 -6.83 -15.28
N THR A 98 13.51 -5.91 -14.97
CA THR A 98 13.74 -5.39 -13.62
C THR A 98 13.52 -3.89 -13.62
N PHE A 99 12.53 -3.45 -12.84
CA PHE A 99 12.34 -2.05 -12.49
C PHE A 99 13.33 -1.66 -11.39
N GLN A 100 13.97 -0.50 -11.55
CA GLN A 100 14.85 0.10 -10.54
C GLN A 100 14.54 1.59 -10.47
N LEU A 101 14.11 2.08 -9.31
CA LEU A 101 13.73 3.47 -9.12
C LEU A 101 14.91 4.42 -9.41
N ALA A 102 16.13 4.06 -9.03
CA ALA A 102 17.33 4.85 -9.33
C ALA A 102 17.52 5.16 -10.83
N ARG A 103 17.00 4.33 -11.75
CA ARG A 103 17.13 4.56 -13.20
C ARG A 103 16.24 5.71 -13.70
N LEU A 104 15.29 6.18 -12.89
CA LEU A 104 14.39 7.28 -13.23
C LEU A 104 14.83 8.62 -12.64
N ARG A 105 16.03 8.73 -12.04
CA ARG A 105 16.59 10.03 -11.63
C ARG A 105 16.65 10.99 -12.83
N GLY A 106 16.26 12.24 -12.63
CA GLY A 106 16.05 13.23 -13.69
C GLY A 106 14.61 13.27 -14.25
N THR A 107 13.76 12.32 -13.87
CA THR A 107 12.34 12.25 -14.29
C THR A 107 11.45 12.19 -13.07
N LYS A 108 10.31 12.89 -13.10
CA LYS A 108 9.29 12.75 -12.05
C LYS A 108 8.70 11.36 -12.11
N VAL A 109 8.43 10.75 -10.98
CA VAL A 109 7.86 9.40 -10.89
C VAL A 109 6.59 9.43 -10.06
N LEU A 110 5.52 8.86 -10.60
CA LEU A 110 4.35 8.47 -9.84
C LEU A 110 4.36 6.95 -9.66
N LEU A 111 4.59 6.47 -8.43
CA LEU A 111 4.37 5.07 -8.08
C LEU A 111 2.89 4.87 -7.76
N VAL A 112 2.20 3.98 -8.46
CA VAL A 112 0.79 3.63 -8.23
C VAL A 112 0.70 2.22 -7.68
N ALA A 113 0.44 2.12 -6.38
CA ALA A 113 0.18 0.85 -5.70
C ALA A 113 -1.22 0.34 -6.04
N TRP A 114 -1.32 -0.91 -6.47
CA TRP A 114 -2.59 -1.62 -6.69
C TRP A 114 -2.44 -3.09 -6.28
N ALA A 115 -3.53 -3.88 -6.34
CA ALA A 115 -3.45 -5.33 -6.14
C ALA A 115 -4.56 -6.07 -6.89
N SER A 116 -4.32 -7.33 -7.25
CA SER A 116 -5.27 -8.20 -7.98
C SER A 116 -6.59 -8.43 -7.24
N TRP A 117 -6.55 -8.38 -5.90
CA TRP A 117 -7.69 -8.56 -5.01
C TRP A 117 -8.46 -7.24 -4.78
N CYS A 118 -8.02 -6.14 -5.38
CA CYS A 118 -8.65 -4.83 -5.30
C CYS A 118 -9.38 -4.43 -6.58
N GLY A 119 -10.51 -3.75 -6.41
CA GLY A 119 -11.26 -3.17 -7.51
C GLY A 119 -10.46 -2.16 -8.35
N CYS A 120 -9.44 -1.53 -7.77
CA CYS A 120 -8.54 -0.62 -8.49
C CYS A 120 -7.73 -1.29 -9.61
N ALA A 121 -7.65 -2.62 -9.63
CA ALA A 121 -7.05 -3.37 -10.74
C ALA A 121 -7.78 -3.10 -12.08
N HIS A 122 -9.06 -2.74 -12.03
CA HIS A 122 -9.83 -2.35 -13.20
C HIS A 122 -9.48 -0.96 -13.74
N ASP A 123 -8.81 -0.12 -12.94
CA ASP A 123 -8.44 1.25 -13.33
C ASP A 123 -7.10 1.32 -14.10
N LEU A 124 -6.36 0.21 -14.23
CA LEU A 124 -5.07 0.17 -14.94
C LEU A 124 -5.13 0.71 -16.39
N PRO A 125 -6.18 0.46 -17.21
CA PRO A 125 -6.30 1.09 -18.52
C PRO A 125 -6.38 2.62 -18.45
N LEU A 126 -7.00 3.17 -17.40
CA LEU A 126 -7.10 4.63 -17.20
C LEU A 126 -5.74 5.23 -16.83
N TRP A 127 -4.92 4.52 -16.04
CA TRP A 127 -3.52 4.92 -15.79
C TRP A 127 -2.67 4.88 -17.07
N ALA A 128 -2.86 3.87 -17.92
CA ALA A 128 -2.19 3.79 -19.21
C ALA A 128 -2.58 4.96 -20.13
N GLU A 129 -3.88 5.31 -20.19
CA GLU A 129 -4.37 6.48 -20.94
C GLU A 129 -3.78 7.79 -20.39
N LEU A 130 -3.78 7.97 -19.07
CA LEU A 130 -3.25 9.16 -18.42
C LEU A 130 -1.76 9.34 -18.71
N ARG A 131 -0.99 8.26 -18.67
CA ARG A 131 0.42 8.28 -19.06
C ARG A 131 0.58 8.81 -20.48
N GLU A 132 -0.19 8.28 -21.44
CA GLU A 132 -0.09 8.74 -22.85
C GLU A 132 -0.47 10.21 -23.00
N ARG A 133 -1.48 10.69 -22.25
CA ARG A 133 -1.88 12.11 -22.22
C ARG A 133 -0.79 13.01 -21.62
N LEU A 134 0.00 12.51 -20.69
CA LEU A 134 1.09 13.21 -20.02
C LEU A 134 2.44 13.03 -20.72
N ARG A 135 2.48 12.41 -21.90
CA ARG A 135 3.73 12.29 -22.66
C ARG A 135 4.29 13.68 -22.97
N GLY A 136 5.52 13.91 -22.52
CA GLY A 136 6.22 15.18 -22.67
C GLY A 136 6.28 16.05 -21.40
N SER A 137 5.58 15.70 -20.31
CA SER A 137 5.60 16.45 -19.05
C SER A 137 6.77 16.10 -18.10
N ASN A 138 7.73 15.29 -18.56
CA ASN A 138 8.81 14.71 -17.74
C ASN A 138 8.28 13.94 -16.51
N LEU A 139 7.18 13.20 -16.67
CA LEU A 139 6.59 12.35 -15.63
C LEU A 139 6.43 10.92 -16.17
N GLU A 140 6.94 9.94 -15.44
CA GLU A 140 6.70 8.51 -15.69
C GLU A 140 5.77 7.95 -14.62
N ILE A 141 4.79 7.16 -15.05
CA ILE A 141 3.88 6.42 -14.16
C ILE A 141 4.42 5.01 -14.03
N VAL A 142 4.51 4.47 -12.82
CA VAL A 142 4.90 3.08 -12.57
C VAL A 142 3.80 2.42 -11.76
N THR A 143 3.17 1.39 -12.31
CA THR A 143 2.15 0.63 -11.57
C THR A 143 2.81 -0.53 -10.84
N VAL A 144 2.50 -0.71 -9.56
CA VAL A 144 3.12 -1.72 -8.69
C VAL A 144 2.02 -2.58 -8.08
N ALA A 145 1.96 -3.84 -8.49
CA ALA A 145 1.05 -4.84 -7.93
C ALA A 145 1.59 -5.35 -6.60
N MET A 146 0.87 -5.14 -5.50
CA MET A 146 1.21 -5.67 -4.18
C MET A 146 0.50 -7.01 -4.02
N ASP A 147 1.10 -8.08 -4.55
CA ASP A 147 0.49 -9.41 -4.63
C ASP A 147 1.49 -10.50 -4.24
N VAL A 148 1.35 -11.04 -3.03
CA VAL A 148 2.20 -12.13 -2.52
C VAL A 148 2.05 -13.43 -3.33
N ALA A 149 0.92 -13.61 -4.02
CA ALA A 149 0.66 -14.72 -4.94
C ALA A 149 1.46 -14.62 -6.27
N GLY A 150 2.25 -13.55 -6.47
CA GLY A 150 3.11 -13.38 -7.63
C GLY A 150 2.38 -12.80 -8.86
N PRO A 151 3.10 -12.70 -10.00
CA PRO A 151 2.62 -12.01 -11.19
C PRO A 151 1.39 -12.67 -11.82
N GLU A 152 1.18 -13.98 -11.63
CA GLU A 152 0.03 -14.70 -12.18
C GLU A 152 -1.30 -14.14 -11.66
N ALA A 153 -1.35 -13.68 -10.41
CA ALA A 153 -2.56 -13.12 -9.81
C ALA A 153 -3.04 -11.84 -10.52
N GLY A 154 -2.10 -10.99 -10.93
CA GLY A 154 -2.36 -9.70 -11.58
C GLY A 154 -2.35 -9.73 -13.11
N ARG A 155 -1.89 -10.82 -13.73
CA ARG A 155 -1.53 -10.88 -15.16
C ARG A 155 -2.65 -10.41 -16.09
N GLN A 156 -3.88 -10.88 -15.87
CA GLN A 156 -5.05 -10.52 -16.68
C GLN A 156 -5.35 -9.01 -16.69
N PHE A 157 -5.05 -8.29 -15.59
CA PHE A 157 -5.32 -6.86 -15.47
C PHE A 157 -4.26 -6.06 -16.24
N VAL A 158 -3.00 -6.47 -16.13
CA VAL A 158 -1.88 -5.85 -16.85
C VAL A 158 -2.01 -6.09 -18.36
N GLU A 159 -2.33 -7.32 -18.78
CA GLU A 159 -2.55 -7.63 -20.21
C GLU A 159 -3.70 -6.82 -20.81
N ARG A 160 -4.81 -6.65 -20.08
CA ARG A 160 -5.94 -5.82 -20.50
C ARG A 160 -5.56 -4.35 -20.63
N ALA A 161 -4.75 -3.83 -19.70
CA ALA A 161 -4.31 -2.45 -19.72
C ALA A 161 -3.24 -2.19 -20.79
N ALA A 162 -2.48 -3.22 -21.18
CA ALA A 162 -1.36 -3.16 -22.12
C ALA A 162 -0.47 -1.90 -21.90
N PRO A 163 0.00 -1.66 -20.66
CA PRO A 163 0.68 -0.42 -20.32
C PRO A 163 1.99 -0.28 -21.09
N ARG A 164 2.26 0.94 -21.56
CA ARG A 164 3.56 1.30 -22.14
C ARG A 164 4.55 1.86 -21.11
N HIS A 165 4.16 1.77 -19.85
CA HIS A 165 4.91 2.21 -18.69
C HIS A 165 5.25 0.97 -17.83
N PRO A 166 6.26 1.03 -16.95
CA PRO A 166 6.64 -0.13 -16.14
C PRO A 166 5.48 -0.63 -15.26
N ALA A 167 5.16 -1.91 -15.39
CA ALA A 167 4.25 -2.63 -14.50
C ALA A 167 5.07 -3.61 -13.65
N ALA A 168 5.28 -3.27 -12.38
CA ALA A 168 6.08 -4.03 -11.42
C ALA A 168 5.22 -4.93 -10.53
N ILE A 169 5.81 -6.01 -10.02
CA ILE A 169 5.19 -6.92 -9.04
C ILE A 169 6.01 -6.91 -7.74
N ASP A 170 5.32 -6.63 -6.64
CA ASP A 170 5.85 -6.60 -5.27
C ASP A 170 5.23 -7.74 -4.45
N ALA A 171 5.80 -8.93 -4.60
CA ALA A 171 5.39 -10.11 -3.85
C ALA A 171 5.90 -10.13 -2.39
N GLU A 172 6.76 -9.19 -2.03
CA GLU A 172 7.39 -9.09 -0.70
C GLU A 172 6.84 -7.93 0.13
N HIS A 173 5.91 -7.13 -0.44
CA HIS A 173 5.36 -5.92 0.19
C HIS A 173 6.42 -4.87 0.52
N SER A 174 7.46 -4.78 -0.31
CA SER A 174 8.49 -3.76 -0.20
C SER A 174 7.93 -2.34 -0.32
N LEU A 175 6.92 -2.11 -1.16
CA LEU A 175 6.31 -0.79 -1.33
C LEU A 175 5.60 -0.32 -0.04
N GLY A 176 4.85 -1.20 0.62
CA GLY A 176 4.20 -0.89 1.90
C GLY A 176 5.21 -0.65 3.02
N ARG A 177 6.27 -1.47 3.09
CA ARG A 177 7.35 -1.34 4.08
C ARG A 177 8.16 -0.05 3.90
N LEU A 178 8.56 0.27 2.66
CA LEU A 178 9.47 1.38 2.36
C LEU A 178 8.75 2.73 2.25
N PHE A 179 7.55 2.76 1.68
CA PHE A 179 6.83 4.00 1.39
C PHE A 179 5.58 4.23 2.26
N GLY A 180 5.20 3.25 3.10
CA GLY A 180 4.07 3.38 4.01
C GLY A 180 2.70 3.18 3.37
N VAL A 181 2.62 2.39 2.30
CA VAL A 181 1.34 2.03 1.67
C VAL A 181 0.56 1.05 2.57
N VAL A 182 -0.53 1.52 3.17
CA VAL A 182 -1.41 0.75 4.08
C VAL A 182 -2.79 0.45 3.49
N ASN A 183 -3.11 1.04 2.32
CA ASN A 183 -4.31 0.75 1.55
C ASN A 183 -4.03 0.95 0.05
N VAL A 184 -4.83 0.35 -0.83
CA VAL A 184 -4.73 0.51 -2.29
C VAL A 184 -6.08 0.92 -2.88
N PRO A 185 -6.11 1.76 -3.93
CA PRO A 185 -4.95 2.30 -4.64
C PRO A 185 -4.30 3.47 -3.88
N SER A 186 -2.97 3.52 -3.90
CA SER A 186 -2.20 4.63 -3.32
C SER A 186 -1.13 5.11 -4.29
N GLY A 187 -0.79 6.40 -4.20
CA GLY A 187 0.21 7.06 -5.03
C GLY A 187 1.35 7.61 -4.19
N VAL A 188 2.57 7.57 -4.73
CA VAL A 188 3.74 8.28 -4.18
C VAL A 188 4.35 9.12 -5.29
N TRP A 189 4.55 10.41 -5.03
CA TRP A 189 5.13 11.34 -6.01
C TRP A 189 6.58 11.60 -5.66
N ILE A 190 7.45 11.39 -6.64
CA ILE A 190 8.89 11.52 -6.50
C ILE A 190 9.37 12.48 -7.59
N ASP A 191 10.12 13.52 -7.20
CA ASP A 191 10.65 14.51 -8.12
C ASP A 191 11.89 14.00 -8.89
N GLU A 192 12.40 14.83 -9.81
CA GLU A 192 13.57 14.54 -10.63
C GLU A 192 14.84 14.31 -9.80
N ALA A 193 14.93 14.91 -8.61
CA ALA A 193 16.04 14.70 -7.68
C ALA A 193 15.89 13.40 -6.91
N GLY A 194 14.77 12.68 -7.04
CA GLY A 194 14.39 11.47 -6.32
C GLY A 194 14.01 11.71 -4.87
N MET A 195 13.44 12.88 -4.60
CA MET A 195 12.80 13.23 -3.34
C MET A 195 11.30 12.96 -3.45
N ILE A 196 10.74 12.30 -2.45
CA ILE A 196 9.30 12.20 -2.27
C ILE A 196 8.78 13.62 -2.05
N VAL A 197 7.85 14.07 -2.89
CA VAL A 197 7.16 15.35 -2.77
C VAL A 197 5.71 15.18 -2.34
N ARG A 198 5.15 13.98 -2.47
CA ARG A 198 3.91 13.53 -1.81
C ARG A 198 4.05 12.08 -1.35
N PRO A 199 3.91 11.79 -0.03
CA PRO A 199 3.98 10.42 0.49
C PRO A 199 2.75 9.60 0.08
N ALA A 200 2.73 8.31 0.46
CA ALA A 200 1.61 7.42 0.15
C ALA A 200 0.25 8.01 0.57
N GLU A 201 -0.60 8.28 -0.41
CA GLU A 201 -1.97 8.76 -0.24
C GLU A 201 -2.90 8.14 -1.30
N PRO A 202 -4.23 8.13 -1.12
CA PRO A 202 -5.15 7.55 -2.10
C PRO A 202 -4.94 8.16 -3.49
N ALA A 203 -4.85 7.31 -4.51
CA ALA A 203 -4.54 7.73 -5.88
C ALA A 203 -5.50 7.16 -6.91
N PHE A 204 -6.05 8.04 -7.74
CA PHE A 204 -7.03 7.69 -8.76
C PHE A 204 -6.76 8.42 -10.07
N PRO A 205 -7.02 7.82 -11.24
CA PRO A 205 -6.79 8.45 -12.54
C PRO A 205 -7.91 9.43 -12.94
N GLY A 206 -8.57 10.06 -11.97
CA GLY A 206 -9.71 10.98 -12.15
C GLY A 206 -11.07 10.32 -12.31
N ARG A 207 -11.11 9.08 -12.80
CA ARG A 207 -12.31 8.23 -12.79
C ARG A 207 -11.97 6.87 -12.17
N VAL A 208 -12.98 6.19 -11.67
CA VAL A 208 -12.86 4.86 -11.10
C VAL A 208 -13.92 3.97 -11.74
N VAL A 209 -13.49 2.88 -12.37
CA VAL A 209 -14.35 2.02 -13.20
C VAL A 209 -15.53 1.49 -12.39
N ILE A 210 -15.27 0.96 -11.19
CA ILE A 210 -16.33 0.42 -10.33
C ILE A 210 -17.32 1.51 -9.91
N PHE A 211 -16.84 2.73 -9.64
CA PHE A 211 -17.73 3.83 -9.24
C PHE A 211 -18.58 4.30 -10.43
N ASP A 212 -18.04 4.29 -11.64
CA ASP A 212 -18.79 4.59 -12.85
C ASP A 212 -19.85 3.52 -13.16
N GLU A 213 -19.54 2.24 -12.94
CA GLU A 213 -20.50 1.13 -13.06
C GLU A 213 -21.65 1.24 -12.04
N LEU A 214 -21.32 1.51 -10.78
CA LEU A 214 -22.32 1.74 -9.72
C LEU A 214 -23.22 2.94 -10.04
N ARG A 215 -22.62 4.06 -10.46
CA ARG A 215 -23.37 5.27 -10.85
C ARG A 215 -24.30 5.00 -12.03
N ARG A 216 -23.87 4.22 -13.03
CA ARG A 216 -24.74 3.81 -14.15
C ARG A 216 -25.90 2.96 -13.69
N ALA A 217 -25.65 1.96 -12.84
CA ALA A 217 -26.70 1.11 -12.29
C ALA A 217 -27.73 1.93 -11.48
N ASP A 218 -27.29 2.94 -10.73
CA ASP A 218 -28.17 3.85 -10.00
C ASP A 218 -29.02 4.71 -10.94
N LEU A 219 -28.42 5.30 -11.98
CA LEU A 219 -29.15 6.05 -13.00
C LEU A 219 -30.19 5.18 -13.72
N GLU A 220 -29.86 3.92 -14.02
CA GLU A 220 -30.80 2.96 -14.61
C GLU A 220 -31.95 2.62 -13.64
N ARG A 221 -31.65 2.46 -12.34
CA ARG A 221 -32.68 2.26 -11.30
C ARG A 221 -33.57 3.48 -11.13
N GLU A 222 -33.01 4.69 -11.09
CA GLU A 222 -33.76 5.94 -10.99
C GLU A 222 -34.62 6.18 -12.24
N ALA A 223 -34.09 5.88 -13.43
CA ALA A 223 -34.84 5.94 -14.68
C ALA A 223 -35.99 4.92 -14.69
N ALA A 224 -35.73 3.67 -14.27
CA ALA A 224 -36.77 2.64 -14.15
C ALA A 224 -37.80 2.97 -13.07
N ALA A 225 -37.37 3.55 -11.95
CA ALA A 225 -38.25 4.02 -10.89
C ALA A 225 -39.10 5.18 -11.39
N SER A 226 -38.53 6.16 -12.10
CA SER A 226 -39.26 7.31 -12.68
C SER A 226 -40.24 6.89 -13.78
N ALA A 227 -39.85 5.93 -14.62
CA ALA A 227 -40.73 5.31 -15.61
C ALA A 227 -41.86 4.50 -14.94
N GLY A 228 -41.56 3.78 -13.86
CA GLY A 228 -42.53 3.06 -13.04
C GLY A 228 -43.31 3.93 -12.05
N THR A 229 -42.93 5.19 -11.84
CA THR A 229 -43.58 6.12 -10.90
C THR A 229 -44.92 6.59 -11.43
N LEU A 230 -45.13 6.67 -12.76
CA LEU A 230 -46.47 6.94 -13.31
C LEU A 230 -47.45 5.77 -13.09
N ASP A 231 -46.97 4.52 -13.18
CA ASP A 231 -47.81 3.33 -12.93
C ASP A 231 -47.98 3.04 -11.43
N ARG A 232 -46.93 3.24 -10.62
CA ARG A 232 -46.98 3.05 -9.15
C ARG A 232 -47.60 4.21 -8.38
N MET A 233 -47.60 5.46 -8.86
CA MET A 233 -48.30 6.56 -8.17
C MET A 233 -49.82 6.32 -8.06
N ARG A 234 -50.41 5.49 -8.93
CA ARG A 234 -51.81 5.03 -8.80
C ARG A 234 -52.01 3.97 -7.72
N GLU A 235 -50.95 3.27 -7.32
CA GLU A 235 -51.01 2.12 -6.41
C GLU A 235 -50.43 2.45 -5.01
N VAL A 236 -49.42 3.33 -4.93
CA VAL A 236 -48.71 3.71 -3.70
C VAL A 236 -49.46 4.79 -2.88
N LEU A 237 -50.45 5.49 -3.43
CA LEU A 237 -51.38 6.32 -2.62
C LEU A 237 -52.27 5.48 -1.65
N ARG A 238 -52.00 4.18 -1.45
CA ARG A 238 -52.78 3.28 -0.58
C ARG A 238 -52.02 2.52 0.50
N SER A 239 -50.69 2.61 0.61
CA SER A 239 -50.01 1.84 1.67
C SER A 239 -48.79 2.58 2.21
N ASP A 240 -48.98 3.07 3.43
CA ASP A 240 -48.01 3.72 4.28
C ASP A 240 -47.38 2.63 5.16
N GLU A 241 -46.20 2.11 4.81
CA GLU A 241 -45.39 1.32 5.74
C GLU A 241 -43.90 1.65 5.58
N GLY A 242 -43.33 2.16 6.67
CA GLY A 242 -42.00 2.74 6.77
C GLY A 242 -40.85 1.73 6.72
N LEU A 243 -39.73 2.22 6.21
CA LEU A 243 -38.42 1.57 6.26
C LEU A 243 -37.78 1.81 7.63
N SER A 244 -37.48 0.74 8.35
CA SER A 244 -36.78 0.78 9.63
C SER A 244 -35.27 0.90 9.47
N ASP A 245 -34.69 1.69 10.37
CA ASP A 245 -33.28 2.00 10.58
C ASP A 245 -32.48 0.77 11.09
N SER A 246 -31.68 0.16 10.20
CA SER A 246 -30.45 -0.63 10.45
C SER A 246 -30.19 -1.56 9.27
N THR A 247 -29.41 -1.13 8.26
CA THR A 247 -28.48 -1.94 7.43
C THR A 247 -27.98 -1.05 6.29
N VAL A 248 -26.85 -0.37 6.47
CA VAL A 248 -26.11 0.16 5.31
C VAL A 248 -25.68 -1.05 4.48
N SER A 249 -26.15 -1.18 3.25
CA SER A 249 -25.78 -2.31 2.38
C SER A 249 -24.33 -2.20 1.89
N LEU A 250 -23.73 -3.29 1.41
CA LEU A 250 -22.37 -3.25 0.81
C LEU A 250 -22.28 -2.24 -0.35
N VAL A 251 -23.38 -2.07 -1.09
CA VAL A 251 -23.51 -1.07 -2.16
C VAL A 251 -23.41 0.35 -1.59
N GLU A 252 -24.13 0.62 -0.50
CA GLU A 252 -24.13 1.94 0.13
C GLU A 252 -22.78 2.26 0.81
N MET A 253 -22.12 1.27 1.43
CA MET A 253 -20.75 1.44 1.91
C MET A 253 -19.79 1.78 0.76
N THR A 254 -19.92 1.10 -0.38
CA THR A 254 -19.08 1.37 -1.56
C THR A 254 -19.33 2.77 -2.11
N ARG A 255 -20.57 3.26 -2.06
CA ARG A 255 -20.91 4.65 -2.40
C ARG A 255 -20.23 5.66 -1.48
N ILE A 256 -20.30 5.46 -0.16
CA ILE A 256 -19.64 6.34 0.80
C ILE A 256 -18.12 6.36 0.59
N ILE A 257 -17.52 5.21 0.28
CA ILE A 257 -16.10 5.11 -0.07
C ILE A 257 -15.81 5.91 -1.35
N ALA A 258 -16.65 5.79 -2.37
CA ALA A 258 -16.49 6.51 -3.63
C ALA A 258 -16.58 8.03 -3.45
N ASP A 259 -17.54 8.51 -2.66
CA ASP A 259 -17.74 9.93 -2.39
C ASP A 259 -16.56 10.54 -1.61
N ASN A 260 -15.83 9.76 -0.80
CA ASN A 260 -14.65 10.21 -0.06
C ASN A 260 -13.31 10.00 -0.80
N ALA A 261 -13.30 9.29 -1.93
CA ALA A 261 -12.08 8.97 -2.67
C ALA A 261 -11.45 10.18 -3.40
N GLU A 262 -12.21 11.26 -3.61
CA GLU A 262 -11.78 12.51 -4.25
C GLU A 262 -10.98 12.34 -5.57
N PRO A 263 -11.40 11.47 -6.52
CA PRO A 263 -10.57 11.10 -7.66
C PRO A 263 -10.26 12.26 -8.61
N GLU A 264 -11.21 13.18 -8.83
CA GLU A 264 -11.00 14.37 -9.66
C GLU A 264 -10.06 15.39 -9.01
N LEU A 265 -10.04 15.47 -7.68
CA LEU A 265 -9.08 16.32 -6.97
C LEU A 265 -7.66 15.78 -7.15
N TYR A 266 -7.46 14.47 -6.93
CA TYR A 266 -6.16 13.83 -7.14
C TYR A 266 -5.64 14.07 -8.56
N LEU A 267 -6.48 13.84 -9.57
CA LEU A 267 -6.09 14.07 -10.97
C LEU A 267 -5.66 15.52 -11.20
N ARG A 268 -6.42 16.49 -10.69
CA ARG A 268 -6.08 17.91 -10.82
C ARG A 268 -4.72 18.24 -10.21
N MET A 269 -4.46 17.73 -9.00
CA MET A 269 -3.18 17.93 -8.34
C MET A 269 -2.04 17.33 -9.15
N LEU A 270 -2.23 16.11 -9.68
CA LEU A 270 -1.23 15.42 -10.48
C LEU A 270 -0.94 16.15 -11.80
N LEU A 271 -1.98 16.66 -12.48
CA LEU A 271 -1.82 17.43 -13.71
C LEU A 271 -1.06 18.75 -13.45
N ASP A 272 -1.37 19.43 -12.34
CA ASP A 272 -0.69 20.65 -11.92
C ASP A 272 0.81 20.39 -11.66
N TRP A 273 1.14 19.32 -10.95
CA TRP A 273 2.54 18.92 -10.72
C TRP A 273 3.26 18.46 -11.99
N ALA A 274 2.56 17.75 -12.88
CA ALA A 274 3.13 17.36 -14.17
C ALA A 274 3.54 18.59 -14.99
N GLU A 275 2.72 19.65 -15.00
CA GLU A 275 2.98 20.90 -15.71
C GLU A 275 4.01 21.80 -15.01
N LYS A 276 3.85 22.03 -13.71
CA LYS A 276 4.62 23.04 -12.96
C LYS A 276 5.87 22.50 -12.26
N GLY A 277 6.00 21.18 -12.12
CA GLY A 277 7.09 20.55 -11.37
C GLY A 277 7.16 21.10 -9.94
N SER A 278 8.36 21.51 -9.50
CA SER A 278 8.58 22.07 -8.16
C SER A 278 7.83 23.38 -7.87
N ALA A 279 7.26 24.05 -8.88
CA ALA A 279 6.43 25.24 -8.69
C ALA A 279 4.95 24.94 -8.43
N SER A 280 4.55 23.66 -8.44
CA SER A 280 3.20 23.24 -8.07
C SER A 280 2.91 23.54 -6.61
N GLU A 281 1.70 24.04 -6.32
CA GLU A 281 1.26 24.30 -4.95
C GLU A 281 1.06 23.01 -4.12
N TYR A 282 1.01 21.86 -4.79
CA TYR A 282 0.80 20.54 -4.18
C TYR A 282 2.10 19.82 -3.81
N VAL A 283 3.26 20.40 -4.15
CA VAL A 283 4.58 19.87 -3.77
C VAL A 283 4.87 20.22 -2.32
N LEU A 284 5.19 19.21 -1.52
CA LEU A 284 5.51 19.37 -0.11
C LEU A 284 7.01 19.56 0.09
N ALA A 285 7.35 20.35 1.11
CA ALA A 285 8.73 20.43 1.59
C ALA A 285 9.14 19.10 2.28
N PRO A 286 10.44 18.76 2.33
CA PRO A 286 10.92 17.49 2.89
C PRO A 286 10.45 17.18 4.32
N ASP A 287 10.37 18.19 5.19
CA ASP A 287 9.88 18.08 6.56
C ASP A 287 8.37 17.78 6.60
N GLN A 288 7.59 18.43 5.73
CA GLN A 288 6.16 18.17 5.57
C GLN A 288 5.90 16.74 5.06
N VAL A 289 6.76 16.20 4.20
CA VAL A 289 6.65 14.81 3.72
C VAL A 289 6.85 13.83 4.86
N VAL A 290 7.87 14.05 5.70
CA VAL A 290 8.12 13.22 6.89
C VAL A 290 6.96 13.33 7.88
N GLU A 291 6.45 14.54 8.13
CA GLU A 291 5.33 14.79 9.04
C GLU A 291 4.03 14.14 8.56
N ARG A 292 3.75 14.22 7.25
CA ARG A 292 2.55 13.60 6.64
C ARG A 292 2.69 12.09 6.47
N SER A 293 3.89 11.54 6.55
CA SER A 293 4.07 10.08 6.60
C SER A 293 3.44 9.51 7.87
N ALA A 294 2.87 8.30 7.77
CA ALA A 294 2.14 7.70 8.88
C ALA A 294 3.03 7.55 10.13
N PRO A 295 2.48 7.70 11.36
CA PRO A 295 3.19 7.35 12.57
C PRO A 295 3.62 5.88 12.56
N ARG A 296 4.80 5.59 13.12
CA ARG A 296 5.31 4.23 13.30
C ARG A 296 5.61 3.96 14.79
N PRO A 297 4.59 3.75 15.63
CA PRO A 297 4.80 3.24 16.97
C PRO A 297 5.34 1.80 16.94
N PRO A 298 5.89 1.28 18.07
CA PRO A 298 6.44 -0.08 18.15
C PRO A 298 5.48 -1.17 17.67
N ASP A 299 4.19 -1.03 17.92
CA ASP A 299 3.18 -2.00 17.46
C ASP A 299 3.06 -2.05 15.94
N VAL A 300 3.11 -0.89 15.26
CA VAL A 300 3.10 -0.82 13.79
C VAL A 300 4.37 -1.43 13.20
N ALA A 301 5.53 -1.19 13.83
CA ALA A 301 6.76 -1.84 13.40
C ALA A 301 6.73 -3.36 13.60
N THR A 302 6.14 -3.83 14.71
CA THR A 302 5.98 -5.25 15.01
C THR A 302 4.97 -5.90 14.05
N ALA A 303 3.90 -5.20 13.71
CA ALA A 303 2.92 -5.63 12.71
C ALA A 303 3.59 -5.86 11.34
N ALA A 304 4.47 -4.94 10.92
CA ALA A 304 5.21 -5.07 9.68
C ALA A 304 6.12 -6.30 9.67
N ALA A 305 6.80 -6.60 10.78
CA ALA A 305 7.63 -7.80 10.91
C ALA A 305 6.80 -9.10 10.82
N HIS A 306 5.66 -9.15 11.52
CA HIS A 306 4.73 -10.27 11.37
C HIS A 306 4.22 -10.41 9.92
N PHE A 307 3.83 -9.30 9.28
CA PHE A 307 3.33 -9.36 7.92
C PHE A 307 4.38 -9.83 6.91
N GLU A 308 5.65 -9.41 7.08
CA GLU A 308 6.78 -9.87 6.26
C GLU A 308 7.00 -11.38 6.40
N LEU A 309 6.98 -11.92 7.62
CA LEU A 309 7.03 -13.36 7.87
C LEU A 309 5.86 -14.09 7.23
N GLY A 310 4.63 -13.61 7.45
CA GLY A 310 3.43 -14.24 6.90
C GLY A 310 3.48 -14.34 5.38
N GLN A 311 3.92 -13.28 4.71
CA GLN A 311 4.10 -13.32 3.26
C GLN A 311 5.18 -14.32 2.82
N HIS A 312 6.32 -14.35 3.50
CA HIS A 312 7.37 -15.30 3.16
C HIS A 312 6.90 -16.75 3.36
N LEU A 313 6.26 -17.05 4.48
CA LEU A 313 5.71 -18.36 4.79
C LEU A 313 4.69 -18.80 3.73
N GLU A 314 3.77 -17.91 3.32
CA GLU A 314 2.80 -18.19 2.27
C GLU A 314 3.49 -18.56 0.95
N ARG A 315 4.48 -17.76 0.51
CA ARG A 315 5.23 -18.03 -0.73
C ARG A 315 5.99 -19.37 -0.71
N HIS A 316 6.26 -19.92 0.48
CA HIS A 316 6.94 -21.19 0.68
C HIS A 316 5.98 -22.33 1.07
N GLY A 317 4.66 -22.11 0.99
CA GLY A 317 3.65 -23.15 1.21
C GLY A 317 3.29 -23.40 2.69
N HIS A 318 3.74 -22.54 3.60
CA HIS A 318 3.48 -22.65 5.04
C HIS A 318 2.26 -21.83 5.46
N HIS A 319 1.13 -22.05 4.79
CA HIS A 319 -0.07 -21.22 4.91
C HIS A 319 -0.61 -21.08 6.35
N LEU A 320 -0.62 -22.16 7.14
CA LEU A 320 -1.10 -22.09 8.54
C LEU A 320 -0.25 -21.17 9.42
N ALA A 321 1.08 -21.22 9.26
CA ALA A 321 1.99 -20.34 9.96
C ALA A 321 1.82 -18.90 9.46
N ALA A 322 1.64 -18.71 8.15
CA ALA A 322 1.35 -17.41 7.57
C ALA A 322 0.11 -16.75 8.17
N VAL A 323 -1.00 -17.49 8.30
CA VAL A 323 -2.24 -17.04 8.95
C VAL A 323 -1.98 -16.56 10.39
N GLY A 324 -1.20 -17.30 11.17
CA GLY A 324 -0.85 -16.92 12.54
C GLY A 324 -0.14 -15.57 12.61
N HIS A 325 0.85 -15.36 11.73
CA HIS A 325 1.54 -14.08 11.65
C HIS A 325 0.63 -12.94 11.13
N TRP A 326 -0.18 -13.18 10.11
CA TRP A 326 -1.10 -12.16 9.58
C TRP A 326 -2.15 -11.74 10.59
N ARG A 327 -2.74 -12.67 11.36
CA ARG A 327 -3.66 -12.34 12.47
C ARG A 327 -3.00 -11.39 13.46
N ARG A 328 -1.76 -11.67 13.84
CA ARG A 328 -1.01 -10.79 14.75
C ARG A 328 -0.74 -9.41 14.14
N ALA A 329 -0.46 -9.33 12.84
CA ALA A 329 -0.33 -8.06 12.14
C ALA A 329 -1.65 -7.27 12.09
N HIS A 330 -2.80 -7.95 11.91
CA HIS A 330 -4.13 -7.32 11.93
C HIS A 330 -4.48 -6.76 13.31
N GLU A 331 -4.16 -7.48 14.38
CA GLU A 331 -4.36 -7.01 15.76
C GLU A 331 -3.54 -5.76 16.07
N LEU A 332 -2.27 -5.73 15.64
CA LEU A 332 -1.33 -4.65 15.92
C LEU A 332 -1.55 -3.42 15.02
N GLN A 333 -2.10 -3.60 13.81
CA GLN A 333 -2.36 -2.52 12.87
C GLN A 333 -3.73 -2.69 12.17
N PRO A 334 -4.85 -2.51 12.90
CA PRO A 334 -6.19 -2.84 12.41
C PRO A 334 -6.69 -1.98 11.24
N LEU A 335 -6.07 -0.82 10.99
CA LEU A 335 -6.41 0.06 9.87
C LEU A 335 -5.55 -0.17 8.62
N ASN A 336 -4.67 -1.17 8.63
CA ASN A 336 -3.90 -1.55 7.45
C ASN A 336 -4.71 -2.51 6.57
N TRP A 337 -5.45 -1.93 5.64
CA TRP A 337 -6.30 -2.65 4.70
C TRP A 337 -5.49 -3.51 3.73
N THR A 338 -4.26 -3.12 3.40
CA THR A 338 -3.40 -3.97 2.57
C THR A 338 -3.05 -5.27 3.30
N TYR A 339 -2.76 -5.23 4.61
CA TYR A 339 -2.51 -6.46 5.38
C TYR A 339 -3.72 -7.37 5.43
N LYS A 340 -4.89 -6.81 5.69
CA LYS A 340 -6.15 -7.56 5.79
C LYS A 340 -6.52 -8.20 4.46
N ARG A 341 -6.65 -7.40 3.42
CA ARG A 341 -7.16 -7.86 2.13
C ARG A 341 -6.18 -8.80 1.40
N GLN A 342 -4.88 -8.61 1.57
CA GLN A 342 -3.88 -9.55 1.06
C GLN A 342 -4.02 -10.92 1.70
N ALA A 343 -4.17 -10.99 3.02
CA ALA A 343 -4.31 -12.25 3.75
C ALA A 343 -5.65 -12.94 3.43
N TRP A 344 -6.74 -12.17 3.43
CA TRP A 344 -8.08 -12.63 3.10
C TRP A 344 -8.23 -13.21 1.69
N ARG A 345 -7.42 -12.76 0.72
CA ARG A 345 -7.46 -13.27 -0.65
C ARG A 345 -7.23 -14.79 -0.72
N PHE A 346 -6.47 -15.37 0.21
CA PHE A 346 -6.22 -16.81 0.24
C PHE A 346 -7.38 -17.62 0.83
N GLU A 347 -8.30 -16.96 1.54
CA GLU A 347 -9.49 -17.59 2.13
C GLU A 347 -10.76 -17.40 1.32
N TYR A 348 -10.82 -16.37 0.47
CA TYR A 348 -11.97 -16.11 -0.39
C TYR A 348 -11.79 -16.78 -1.77
N GLY A 349 -11.64 -18.11 -1.75
CA GLY A 349 -11.70 -19.00 -2.92
C GLY A 349 -12.92 -19.93 -2.86
N PRO A 350 -13.24 -20.69 -3.93
CA PRO A 350 -14.37 -21.63 -3.94
C PRO A 350 -14.29 -22.70 -2.84
N ASP A 351 -13.08 -22.98 -2.32
CA ASP A 351 -12.78 -23.96 -1.27
C ASP A 351 -12.38 -23.32 0.08
N GLY A 352 -12.38 -21.98 0.17
CA GLY A 352 -11.81 -21.30 1.33
C GLY A 352 -12.76 -21.21 2.52
N GLN A 353 -12.21 -21.26 3.74
CA GLN A 353 -12.98 -21.17 4.96
C GLN A 353 -12.95 -19.73 5.49
N PRO A 354 -14.08 -19.01 5.53
CA PRO A 354 -14.13 -17.63 5.98
C PRO A 354 -13.79 -17.43 7.47
N ASP A 355 -13.58 -18.50 8.23
CA ASP A 355 -13.51 -18.51 9.70
C ASP A 355 -12.08 -18.35 10.27
N ARG A 356 -11.05 -18.21 9.43
CA ARG A 356 -9.65 -18.13 9.91
C ARG A 356 -9.25 -16.77 10.48
N TYR A 357 -9.98 -15.71 10.13
CA TYR A 357 -9.76 -14.35 10.62
C TYR A 357 -10.96 -13.87 11.40
N ASP A 358 -10.73 -13.02 12.41
CA ASP A 358 -11.81 -12.52 13.28
C ASP A 358 -12.70 -11.44 12.60
N GLY A 359 -12.40 -11.11 11.34
CA GLY A 359 -13.03 -10.03 10.59
C GLY A 359 -13.11 -10.30 9.09
N SER A 360 -13.89 -9.46 8.42
CA SER A 360 -14.08 -9.44 6.97
C SER A 360 -14.11 -7.99 6.52
N MET A 361 -14.02 -7.74 5.20
CA MET A 361 -14.11 -6.38 4.67
C MET A 361 -15.40 -5.68 5.10
N GLU A 362 -16.53 -6.40 5.09
CA GLU A 362 -17.82 -5.83 5.50
C GLU A 362 -17.86 -5.54 7.00
N HIS A 363 -17.44 -6.50 7.84
CA HIS A 363 -17.39 -6.33 9.29
C HIS A 363 -16.52 -5.11 9.65
N ASP A 364 -15.30 -5.07 9.13
CA ASP A 364 -14.33 -4.06 9.49
C ASP A 364 -14.73 -2.68 8.97
N LEU A 365 -15.32 -2.59 7.77
CA LEU A 365 -15.85 -1.32 7.23
C LEU A 365 -16.95 -0.76 8.10
N ARG A 366 -17.86 -1.61 8.61
CA ARG A 366 -18.90 -1.17 9.55
C ARG A 366 -18.30 -0.70 10.87
N ALA A 367 -17.24 -1.35 11.35
CA ALA A 367 -16.58 -0.99 12.60
C ALA A 367 -15.84 0.36 12.51
N VAL A 368 -15.16 0.63 11.39
CA VAL A 368 -14.39 1.88 11.22
C VAL A 368 -15.19 3.02 10.61
N GLY A 369 -16.32 2.73 9.97
CA GLY A 369 -17.07 3.67 9.12
C GLY A 369 -16.51 3.70 7.69
N PRO A 370 -17.32 3.46 6.65
CA PRO A 370 -16.86 3.44 5.25
C PRO A 370 -16.23 4.76 4.79
N GLU A 371 -16.59 5.89 5.40
CA GLU A 371 -15.99 7.20 5.17
C GLU A 371 -14.53 7.30 5.60
N ASN A 372 -14.08 6.41 6.48
CA ASN A 372 -12.70 6.35 6.98
C ASN A 372 -11.84 5.32 6.22
N TYR A 373 -12.40 4.68 5.18
CA TYR A 373 -11.67 3.70 4.37
C TYR A 373 -10.49 4.34 3.61
N TYR A 374 -10.72 5.51 3.03
CA TYR A 374 -9.68 6.36 2.46
C TYR A 374 -9.57 7.65 3.28
N PRO A 375 -8.38 8.03 3.75
CA PRO A 375 -8.18 9.36 4.31
C PRO A 375 -8.41 10.41 3.24
N ARG A 376 -9.06 11.53 3.59
CA ARG A 376 -9.22 12.66 2.68
C ARG A 376 -7.88 13.19 2.21
N LEU A 377 -7.84 13.62 0.95
CA LEU A 377 -6.68 14.29 0.39
C LEU A 377 -6.46 15.62 1.11
N ARG A 378 -5.19 15.95 1.32
CA ARG A 378 -4.78 17.23 1.89
C ARG A 378 -4.04 17.98 0.80
N PRO A 379 -4.70 18.86 0.03
CA PRO A 379 -4.07 19.66 -1.02
C PRO A 379 -2.72 20.22 -0.57
#